data_AF-A0A949V657-F1
#
_entry.id   AF-A0A949V657-F1
#
_cell.length_a   1.000
_cell.length_b   1.000
_cell.length_c   1.000
_cell.angle_alpha   90.00
_cell.angle_beta   90.00
_cell.angle_gamma   90.00
#
_symmetry.space_group_name_H-M   'P 1'
#
loop_
_entity.id
_entity.type
_entity.pdbx_description
1 polymer ?
#
loop_
_entity_poly.entity_id
_entity_poly.type
_entity_poly.pdbx_seq_one_letter_code
_entity_poly.pdbx_strand_id
1 'polypeptide(L)'
;MKRLLKRKGIAGFSEDSGRVLAGFIYSNARRTSSNLHSKETTSAVDAIPKQKGELKDVAVKLQEYVSVPQEEAQAFRGILFAQYLGVSIASAIVNASQPFTVTLPYLSQFGGIRKAAAQMASATKLAARMEAGLTNTTGNVQLDAALKKAEEEGIVSPQEVHALQAQAAGKAQLQSGDGTTMGNALATASNGLSKLSLAWGKVFGVAEQFNRRTTFIAAYRTAVEQGNANPAAFAEKAVSETQFVYNKANKPRWARGTAGSILFTFKQYSVNYLELVARMATAGKPGSPERQAGQKAALLAIAILFMMAGADGLPFAEDIQDVLDGIMQRLGYNISTKQAVKSFLANQLGKDGAAFVMNGVSGVPGIPIDVSGRLGMGNLIPGTGLAQKKVDHTRDLAELAGPGGDFVKRAFNATEQALTGDVVKAMGTISPVASRNAIKAIDMTGTGMYRDDGGRKVIETTGTEAFLKGIGFQPRNVKEVQDASREVQRSTAQYILASG
;
A
#
# COMPACT_ATOMS: atom_id res chain seq x y z
N MET A 1 32.44 -16.37 14.64
CA MET A 1 31.39 -17.08 13.86
C MET A 1 30.94 -18.33 14.60
N LYS A 2 29.86 -18.28 15.41
CA LYS A 2 29.22 -19.50 15.95
C LYS A 2 28.19 -20.00 14.94
N ARG A 3 28.59 -20.93 14.07
CA ARG A 3 27.70 -21.70 13.19
C ARG A 3 27.13 -22.93 13.93
N LEU A 4 26.39 -22.72 15.01
CA LEU A 4 25.69 -23.82 15.69
C LEU A 4 24.19 -23.53 15.69
N LEU A 5 23.52 -23.94 14.61
CA LEU A 5 22.07 -24.13 14.63
C LEU A 5 21.79 -25.33 15.53
N LYS A 6 21.11 -25.12 16.67
CA LYS A 6 20.64 -26.23 17.51
C LYS A 6 19.78 -27.17 16.67
N ARG A 7 20.02 -28.48 16.76
CA ARG A 7 19.23 -29.53 16.08
C ARG A 7 17.77 -29.37 16.51
N LYS A 8 16.88 -29.09 15.56
CA LYS A 8 15.44 -28.85 15.81
C LYS A 8 14.56 -30.10 15.70
N GLY A 9 15.16 -31.30 15.58
CA GLY A 9 14.42 -32.56 15.42
C GLY A 9 13.63 -32.70 14.11
N ILE A 10 13.87 -31.82 13.13
CA ILE A 10 13.26 -31.82 11.80
C ILE A 10 14.26 -32.31 10.76
N ALA A 11 13.80 -33.08 9.77
CA ALA A 11 14.63 -33.53 8.66
C ALA A 11 15.30 -32.33 7.97
N GLY A 12 16.60 -32.44 7.70
CA GLY A 12 17.39 -31.38 7.05
C GLY A 12 17.14 -31.26 5.53
N PHE A 13 16.28 -32.12 4.99
CA PHE A 13 15.88 -32.17 3.60
C PHE A 13 14.35 -32.18 3.51
N SER A 14 13.82 -31.75 2.37
CA SER A 14 12.40 -31.80 2.05
C SER A 14 12.19 -32.90 1.02
N GLU A 15 11.22 -33.80 1.23
CA GLU A 15 10.86 -34.81 0.23
C GLU A 15 10.00 -34.22 -0.90
N ASP A 16 9.47 -33.01 -0.68
CA ASP A 16 8.76 -32.25 -1.68
C ASP A 16 9.69 -31.71 -2.78
N SER A 17 9.61 -32.35 -3.95
CA SER A 17 10.37 -31.99 -5.15
C SER A 17 10.11 -30.56 -5.62
N GLY A 18 8.89 -30.02 -5.44
CA GLY A 18 8.53 -28.66 -5.83
C GLY A 18 9.26 -27.61 -4.98
N ARG A 19 9.29 -27.78 -3.67
CA ARG A 19 10.06 -26.92 -2.75
C ARG A 19 11.56 -27.09 -2.93
N VAL A 20 12.04 -28.32 -3.15
CA VAL A 20 13.48 -28.57 -3.39
C VAL A 20 13.93 -27.86 -4.66
N LEU A 21 13.19 -28.02 -5.76
CA LEU A 21 13.52 -27.38 -7.03
C LEU A 21 13.41 -25.85 -6.94
N ALA A 22 12.33 -25.32 -6.38
CA ALA A 22 12.17 -23.87 -6.20
C ALA A 22 13.26 -23.30 -5.29
N GLY A 23 13.59 -23.98 -4.19
CA GLY A 23 14.67 -23.60 -3.29
C GLY A 23 16.05 -23.65 -3.95
N PHE A 24 16.32 -24.67 -4.77
CA PHE A 24 17.55 -24.77 -5.56
C PHE A 24 17.66 -23.64 -6.57
N ILE A 25 16.64 -23.40 -7.40
CA ILE A 25 16.64 -22.32 -8.40
C ILE A 25 16.82 -20.97 -7.72
N TYR A 26 16.01 -20.66 -6.69
CA TYR A 26 16.04 -19.37 -6.01
C TYR A 26 17.37 -19.11 -5.30
N SER A 27 17.91 -20.11 -4.59
CA SER A 27 19.20 -19.96 -3.88
C SER A 27 20.37 -19.77 -4.84
N ASN A 28 20.41 -20.50 -5.95
CA ASN A 28 21.44 -20.33 -6.98
C ASN A 28 21.29 -18.98 -7.70
N ALA A 29 20.08 -18.59 -8.11
CA ALA A 29 19.83 -17.29 -8.74
C ALA A 29 20.27 -16.13 -7.83
N ARG A 30 19.93 -16.18 -6.53
CA ARG A 30 20.36 -15.17 -5.55
C ARG A 30 21.88 -15.12 -5.40
N ARG A 31 22.54 -16.28 -5.34
CA ARG A 31 23.99 -16.37 -5.23
C ARG A 31 24.68 -15.83 -6.48
N THR A 32 24.20 -16.19 -7.66
CA THR A 32 24.70 -15.71 -8.95
C THR A 32 24.54 -14.19 -9.05
N SER A 33 23.36 -13.66 -8.77
CA SER A 33 23.11 -12.21 -8.76
C SER A 33 24.02 -11.47 -7.76
N SER A 34 24.17 -12.01 -6.54
CA SER A 34 25.07 -11.42 -5.54
C SER A 34 26.52 -11.40 -6.04
N ASN A 35 26.98 -12.48 -6.66
CA ASN A 35 28.35 -12.57 -7.18
C ASN A 35 28.58 -11.62 -8.37
N LEU A 36 27.61 -11.51 -9.29
CA LEU A 36 27.70 -10.62 -10.45
C LEU A 36 27.79 -9.14 -10.04
N HIS A 37 26.96 -8.72 -9.07
CA HIS A 37 26.86 -7.30 -8.69
C HIS A 37 27.71 -6.91 -7.47
N SER A 38 28.32 -7.85 -6.75
CA SER A 38 29.13 -7.54 -5.56
C SER A 38 30.32 -6.64 -5.89
N LYS A 39 30.99 -6.86 -7.03
CA LYS A 39 32.11 -6.04 -7.47
C LYS A 39 31.67 -4.61 -7.81
N GLU A 40 30.59 -4.47 -8.56
CA GLU A 40 30.02 -3.17 -8.94
C GLU A 40 29.61 -2.38 -7.70
N THR A 41 28.92 -3.04 -6.77
CA THR A 41 28.47 -2.43 -5.51
C THR A 41 29.65 -1.96 -4.67
N THR A 42 30.67 -2.80 -4.50
CA THR A 42 31.88 -2.46 -3.72
C THR A 42 32.63 -1.30 -4.38
N SER A 43 32.78 -1.34 -5.70
CA SER A 43 33.45 -0.27 -6.47
C SER A 43 32.70 1.06 -6.34
N ALA A 44 31.37 1.04 -6.34
CA ALA A 44 30.55 2.23 -6.15
C ALA A 44 30.69 2.82 -4.74
N VAL A 45 30.77 1.97 -3.70
CA VAL A 45 31.03 2.40 -2.32
C VAL A 45 32.42 2.99 -2.17
N ASP A 46 33.43 2.39 -2.81
CA ASP A 46 34.81 2.86 -2.76
C ASP A 46 35.06 4.14 -3.54
N ALA A 47 34.29 4.37 -4.61
CA ALA A 47 34.33 5.61 -5.38
C ALA A 47 33.80 6.84 -4.61
N ILE A 48 33.15 6.66 -3.45
CA ILE A 48 32.69 7.79 -2.63
C ILE A 48 33.91 8.57 -2.13
N PRO A 49 33.99 9.90 -2.39
CA PRO A 49 35.13 10.71 -2.00
C PRO A 49 35.42 10.63 -0.50
N LYS A 50 36.70 10.51 -0.13
CA LYS A 50 37.14 10.37 1.28
C LYS A 50 36.68 11.52 2.18
N GLN A 51 36.48 12.71 1.60
CA GLN A 51 35.97 13.89 2.31
C GLN A 51 34.51 13.73 2.76
N LYS A 52 33.77 12.76 2.21
CA LYS A 52 32.39 12.42 2.58
C LYS A 52 32.34 11.16 3.46
N GLY A 53 33.11 11.14 4.55
CA GLY A 53 33.24 9.98 5.45
C GLY A 53 31.90 9.41 5.91
N GLU A 54 30.98 10.28 6.36
CA GLU A 54 29.63 9.85 6.79
C GLU A 54 28.83 9.17 5.67
N LEU A 55 28.91 9.67 4.43
CA LEU A 55 28.24 9.08 3.29
C LEU A 55 28.83 7.70 2.97
N LYS A 56 30.16 7.58 3.05
CA LYS A 56 30.85 6.29 2.85
C LYS A 56 30.42 5.28 3.92
N ASP A 57 30.35 5.68 5.19
CA ASP A 57 29.89 4.82 6.28
C ASP A 57 28.43 4.36 6.09
N VAL A 58 27.55 5.26 5.64
CA VAL A 58 26.16 4.92 5.33
C VAL A 58 26.08 3.93 4.18
N ALA A 59 26.89 4.11 3.13
CA ALA A 59 26.93 3.23 1.98
C ALA A 59 27.45 1.84 2.32
N VAL A 60 28.53 1.73 3.12
CA VAL A 60 29.06 0.46 3.64
C VAL A 60 27.99 -0.27 4.46
N LYS A 61 27.34 0.43 5.40
CA LYS A 61 26.26 -0.15 6.22
C LYS A 61 25.07 -0.61 5.37
N LEU A 62 24.75 0.11 4.30
CA LEU A 62 23.70 -0.30 3.36
C LEU A 62 24.11 -1.56 2.58
N GLN A 63 25.34 -1.62 2.07
CA GLN A 63 25.86 -2.80 1.36
C GLN A 63 25.82 -4.05 2.25
N GLU A 64 26.29 -3.94 3.50
CA GLU A 64 26.22 -5.02 4.48
C GLU A 64 24.77 -5.45 4.75
N TYR A 65 23.89 -4.46 4.98
CA TYR A 65 22.48 -4.71 5.24
C TYR A 65 21.78 -5.46 4.10
N VAL A 66 22.03 -5.10 2.84
CA VAL A 66 21.44 -5.74 1.67
C VAL A 66 22.03 -7.14 1.42
N SER A 67 23.31 -7.33 1.76
CA SER A 67 24.01 -8.61 1.59
C SER A 67 23.55 -9.68 2.60
N VAL A 68 22.99 -9.27 3.76
CA VAL A 68 22.44 -10.19 4.75
C VAL A 68 20.99 -10.59 4.37
N PRO A 69 20.69 -11.90 4.16
CA PRO A 69 19.40 -12.36 3.66
C PRO A 69 18.26 -12.32 4.70
N GLN A 70 18.56 -12.00 5.95
CA GLN A 70 17.57 -11.94 7.02
C GLN A 70 16.67 -10.70 6.86
N GLU A 71 15.36 -10.93 6.83
CA GLU A 71 14.31 -9.91 6.81
C GLU A 71 13.75 -9.71 8.23
N GLU A 72 13.66 -8.47 8.68
CA GLU A 72 13.27 -8.10 10.05
C GLU A 72 11.76 -8.35 10.29
N ALA A 73 11.35 -9.05 11.35
CA ALA A 73 9.92 -9.28 11.62
C ALA A 73 9.11 -9.89 10.44
N GLN A 74 9.73 -10.68 9.55
CA GLN A 74 9.11 -11.19 8.32
C GLN A 74 7.79 -11.95 8.57
N ALA A 75 7.72 -12.75 9.64
CA ALA A 75 6.51 -13.48 10.01
C ALA A 75 5.37 -12.52 10.40
N PHE A 76 5.67 -11.53 11.24
CA PHE A 76 4.68 -10.55 11.69
C PHE A 76 4.23 -9.62 10.54
N ARG A 77 5.17 -9.16 9.69
CA ARG A 77 4.84 -8.42 8.47
C ARG A 77 3.96 -9.23 7.51
N GLY A 78 4.19 -10.54 7.41
CA GLY A 78 3.34 -11.45 6.65
C GLY A 78 1.91 -11.55 7.20
N ILE A 79 1.76 -11.60 8.53
CA ILE A 79 0.45 -11.58 9.20
C ILE A 79 -0.26 -10.24 8.95
N LEU A 80 0.45 -9.12 9.14
CA LEU A 80 -0.11 -7.78 8.87
C LEU A 80 -0.52 -7.62 7.41
N PHE A 81 0.29 -8.11 6.47
CA PHE A 81 -0.07 -8.13 5.06
C PHE A 81 -1.36 -8.91 4.84
N ALA A 82 -1.45 -10.16 5.31
CA ALA A 82 -2.66 -10.99 5.17
C ALA A 82 -3.89 -10.33 5.82
N GLN A 83 -3.70 -9.66 6.96
CA GLN A 83 -4.78 -9.05 7.73
C GLN A 83 -5.36 -7.80 7.09
N TYR A 84 -4.50 -6.91 6.56
CA TYR A 84 -4.89 -5.56 6.14
C TYR A 84 -4.83 -5.32 4.62
N LEU A 85 -3.95 -6.00 3.90
CA LEU A 85 -3.63 -5.69 2.49
C LEU A 85 -3.93 -6.85 1.54
N GLY A 86 -3.76 -8.08 2.02
CA GLY A 86 -3.57 -9.26 1.20
C GLY A 86 -4.83 -10.00 0.78
N VAL A 87 -6.03 -9.39 0.84
CA VAL A 87 -7.27 -10.07 0.38
C VAL A 87 -8.39 -9.10 -0.12
N SER A 88 -8.11 -7.89 -0.65
CA SER A 88 -9.20 -6.97 -1.11
C SER A 88 -9.14 -6.58 -2.58
N ILE A 89 -10.16 -6.94 -3.39
CA ILE A 89 -10.23 -6.61 -4.84
C ILE A 89 -10.21 -5.10 -5.03
N ALA A 90 -10.89 -4.37 -4.14
CA ALA A 90 -10.81 -2.93 -4.07
C ALA A 90 -9.35 -2.41 -3.97
N SER A 91 -8.48 -3.05 -3.19
CA SER A 91 -7.07 -2.66 -3.11
C SER A 91 -6.32 -2.88 -4.43
N ALA A 92 -6.61 -3.97 -5.15
CA ALA A 92 -6.01 -4.23 -6.47
C ALA A 92 -6.50 -3.22 -7.52
N ILE A 93 -7.79 -2.86 -7.51
CA ILE A 93 -8.37 -1.84 -8.40
C ILE A 93 -7.77 -0.46 -8.11
N VAL A 94 -7.68 -0.08 -6.83
CA VAL A 94 -7.07 1.19 -6.42
C VAL A 94 -5.59 1.19 -6.79
N ASN A 95 -4.87 0.07 -6.59
CA ASN A 95 -3.49 -0.05 -7.03
C ASN A 95 -3.36 0.07 -8.56
N ALA A 96 -4.27 -0.51 -9.34
CA ALA A 96 -4.28 -0.38 -10.81
C ALA A 96 -4.46 1.08 -11.29
N SER A 97 -4.90 1.99 -10.42
CA SER A 97 -4.97 3.43 -10.72
C SER A 97 -3.64 4.17 -10.49
N GLN A 98 -2.66 3.55 -9.84
CA GLN A 98 -1.36 4.13 -9.50
C GLN A 98 -0.61 4.74 -10.71
N PRO A 99 -0.63 4.15 -11.92
CA PRO A 99 0.01 4.79 -13.08
C PRO A 99 -0.56 6.19 -13.37
N PHE A 100 -1.84 6.44 -13.09
CA PHE A 100 -2.45 7.76 -13.28
C PHE A 100 -2.11 8.75 -12.17
N THR A 101 -1.96 8.28 -10.93
CA THR A 101 -1.67 9.15 -9.78
C THR A 101 -0.17 9.43 -9.61
N VAL A 102 0.70 8.59 -10.17
CA VAL A 102 2.16 8.66 -10.00
C VAL A 102 2.89 8.81 -11.34
N THR A 103 2.65 7.91 -12.30
CA THR A 103 3.39 7.91 -13.58
C THR A 103 3.00 9.08 -14.48
N LEU A 104 1.71 9.40 -14.58
CA LEU A 104 1.23 10.53 -15.40
C LEU A 104 1.89 11.87 -15.05
N PRO A 105 1.90 12.34 -13.78
CA PRO A 105 2.58 13.57 -13.44
C PRO A 105 4.09 13.47 -13.70
N TYR A 106 4.72 12.34 -13.39
CA TYR A 106 6.14 12.11 -13.70
C TYR A 106 6.47 12.29 -15.19
N LEU A 107 5.70 11.65 -16.08
CA LEU A 107 5.92 11.74 -17.53
C LEU A 107 5.61 13.14 -18.10
N SER A 108 4.78 13.92 -17.42
CA SER A 108 4.45 15.29 -17.86
C SER A 108 5.67 16.22 -17.91
N GLN A 109 6.76 15.89 -17.22
CA GLN A 109 8.04 16.61 -17.28
C GLN A 109 8.68 16.56 -18.67
N PHE A 110 8.38 15.54 -19.47
CA PHE A 110 9.09 15.19 -20.70
C PHE A 110 8.24 15.41 -21.95
N GLY A 111 7.42 16.47 -21.97
CA GLY A 111 6.55 16.77 -23.11
C GLY A 111 5.18 17.35 -22.75
N GLY A 112 4.92 17.57 -21.45
CA GLY A 112 3.67 18.15 -20.97
C GLY A 112 2.55 17.14 -20.75
N ILE A 113 1.53 17.57 -20.00
CA ILE A 113 0.44 16.70 -19.54
C ILE A 113 -0.37 16.07 -20.67
N ARG A 114 -0.62 16.77 -21.78
CA ARG A 114 -1.44 16.25 -22.89
C ARG A 114 -0.78 15.04 -23.55
N LYS A 115 0.51 15.13 -23.84
CA LYS A 115 1.28 14.04 -24.44
C LYS A 115 1.41 12.87 -23.46
N ALA A 116 1.74 13.16 -22.20
CA ALA A 116 1.80 12.14 -21.15
C ALA A 116 0.46 11.40 -20.99
N ALA A 117 -0.67 12.11 -20.97
CA ALA A 117 -2.00 11.51 -20.88
C ALA A 117 -2.34 10.64 -22.10
N ALA A 118 -2.00 11.08 -23.32
CA ALA A 118 -2.21 10.29 -24.53
C ALA A 118 -1.38 8.99 -24.52
N GLN A 119 -0.10 9.08 -24.13
CA GLN A 119 0.77 7.90 -24.02
C GLN A 119 0.26 6.94 -22.94
N MET A 120 -0.13 7.46 -21.77
CA MET A 120 -0.70 6.67 -20.69
C MET A 120 -2.01 5.98 -21.10
N ALA A 121 -2.93 6.68 -21.76
CA ALA A 121 -4.20 6.10 -22.20
C ALA A 121 -3.99 4.96 -23.21
N SER A 122 -3.11 5.18 -24.20
CA SER A 122 -2.76 4.17 -25.19
C SER A 122 -2.05 2.96 -24.56
N ALA A 123 -1.09 3.22 -23.66
CA ALA A 123 -0.35 2.19 -22.93
C ALA A 123 -1.27 1.36 -22.02
N THR A 124 -2.20 2.02 -21.31
CA THR A 124 -3.20 1.37 -20.45
C THR A 124 -4.07 0.41 -21.25
N LYS A 125 -4.61 0.87 -22.39
CA LYS A 125 -5.45 0.03 -23.27
C LYS A 125 -4.66 -1.17 -23.79
N LEU A 126 -3.41 -0.97 -24.17
CA LEU A 126 -2.56 -2.03 -24.67
C LEU A 126 -2.19 -3.03 -23.57
N ALA A 127 -1.74 -2.56 -22.41
CA ALA A 127 -1.43 -3.41 -21.26
C ALA A 127 -2.65 -4.22 -20.83
N ALA A 128 -3.84 -3.62 -20.76
CA ALA A 128 -5.08 -4.35 -20.46
C ALA A 128 -5.36 -5.48 -21.47
N ARG A 129 -5.12 -5.25 -22.77
CA ARG A 129 -5.26 -6.29 -23.79
C ARG A 129 -4.21 -7.38 -23.65
N MET A 130 -2.98 -7.05 -23.26
CA MET A 130 -1.92 -8.02 -23.01
C MET A 130 -2.23 -8.89 -21.79
N GLU A 131 -2.68 -8.28 -20.68
CA GLU A 131 -3.11 -9.03 -19.48
C GLU A 131 -4.33 -9.92 -19.76
N ALA A 132 -5.23 -9.49 -20.66
CA ALA A 132 -6.37 -10.28 -21.10
C ALA A 132 -6.00 -11.38 -22.14
N GLY A 133 -4.74 -11.51 -22.53
CA GLY A 133 -4.29 -12.47 -23.55
C GLY A 133 -4.80 -12.18 -24.97
N LEU A 134 -5.30 -10.97 -25.22
CA LEU A 134 -5.85 -10.55 -26.51
C LEU A 134 -4.78 -10.10 -27.51
N THR A 135 -3.55 -9.86 -27.04
CA THR A 135 -2.38 -9.56 -27.85
C THR A 135 -1.12 -9.85 -27.06
N ASN A 136 -0.05 -10.26 -27.75
CA ASN A 136 1.28 -10.46 -27.17
C ASN A 136 2.32 -9.48 -27.73
N THR A 137 1.88 -8.51 -28.54
CA THR A 137 2.74 -7.51 -29.18
C THR A 137 2.17 -6.10 -28.97
N THR A 138 3.08 -5.14 -28.88
CA THR A 138 2.79 -3.71 -28.86
C THR A 138 2.61 -3.11 -30.26
N GLY A 139 2.88 -3.89 -31.31
CA GLY A 139 2.93 -3.44 -32.71
C GLY A 139 4.23 -2.73 -33.09
N ASN A 140 5.22 -2.67 -32.19
CA ASN A 140 6.54 -2.11 -32.44
C ASN A 140 7.61 -3.11 -31.99
N VAL A 141 8.41 -3.60 -32.93
CA VAL A 141 9.40 -4.66 -32.69
C VAL A 141 10.45 -4.26 -31.65
N GLN A 142 10.90 -2.99 -31.64
CA GLN A 142 11.89 -2.52 -30.68
C GLN A 142 11.32 -2.43 -29.27
N LEU A 143 10.08 -1.94 -29.14
CA LEU A 143 9.37 -1.90 -27.87
C LEU A 143 9.07 -3.32 -27.36
N ASP A 144 8.67 -4.24 -28.24
CA ASP A 144 8.44 -5.65 -27.87
C ASP A 144 9.71 -6.30 -27.33
N ALA A 145 10.86 -6.09 -28.01
CA ALA A 145 12.15 -6.58 -27.56
C ALA A 145 12.56 -5.97 -26.20
N ALA A 146 12.39 -4.66 -26.04
CA ALA A 146 12.69 -3.96 -24.79
C ALA A 146 11.78 -4.44 -23.63
N LEU A 147 10.49 -4.63 -23.91
CA LEU A 147 9.52 -5.11 -22.92
C LEU A 147 9.82 -6.56 -22.53
N LYS A 148 10.14 -7.44 -23.48
CA LYS A 148 10.55 -8.82 -23.20
C LYS A 148 11.79 -8.87 -22.31
N LYS A 149 12.81 -8.06 -22.61
CA LYS A 149 13.99 -7.94 -21.76
C LYS A 149 13.62 -7.46 -20.35
N ALA A 150 12.77 -6.46 -20.24
CA ALA A 150 12.29 -5.95 -18.96
C ALA A 150 11.45 -6.99 -18.17
N GLU A 151 10.77 -7.91 -18.85
CA GLU A 151 10.09 -9.05 -18.24
C GLU A 151 11.10 -10.06 -17.68
N GLU A 152 12.09 -10.45 -18.48
CA GLU A 152 13.16 -11.38 -18.09
C GLU A 152 14.00 -10.86 -16.91
N GLU A 153 14.22 -9.54 -16.85
CA GLU A 153 14.93 -8.88 -15.74
C GLU A 153 14.03 -8.61 -14.52
N GLY A 154 12.73 -8.92 -14.61
CA GLY A 154 11.76 -8.73 -13.52
C GLY A 154 11.38 -7.27 -13.26
N ILE A 155 11.68 -6.36 -14.19
CA ILE A 155 11.36 -4.93 -14.10
C ILE A 155 9.86 -4.70 -14.19
N VAL A 156 9.20 -5.42 -15.11
CA VAL A 156 7.72 -5.39 -15.26
C VAL A 156 7.01 -6.62 -14.71
N SER A 157 7.73 -7.71 -14.43
CA SER A 157 7.17 -8.99 -13.93
C SER A 157 7.84 -9.49 -12.62
N PRO A 158 7.93 -8.69 -11.55
CA PRO A 158 8.63 -9.11 -10.32
C PRO A 158 7.96 -10.27 -9.56
N GLN A 159 6.68 -10.52 -9.86
CA GLN A 159 5.82 -11.46 -9.11
C GLN A 159 6.20 -12.92 -9.32
N GLU A 160 6.85 -13.25 -10.43
CA GLU A 160 7.34 -14.61 -10.71
C GLU A 160 8.37 -15.05 -9.66
N VAL A 161 9.22 -14.11 -9.20
CA VAL A 161 10.20 -14.36 -8.13
C VAL A 161 9.50 -14.56 -6.78
N HIS A 162 8.41 -13.82 -6.51
CA HIS A 162 7.65 -13.97 -5.26
C HIS A 162 6.90 -15.29 -5.18
N ALA A 163 6.34 -15.77 -6.29
CA ALA A 163 5.71 -17.08 -6.39
C ALA A 163 6.74 -18.21 -6.12
N LEU A 164 7.91 -18.14 -6.75
CA LEU A 164 9.02 -19.08 -6.51
C LEU A 164 9.51 -19.03 -5.06
N GLN A 165 9.60 -17.84 -4.45
CA GLN A 165 10.00 -17.68 -3.05
C GLN A 165 8.94 -18.27 -2.09
N ALA A 166 7.65 -18.09 -2.36
CA ALA A 166 6.56 -18.66 -1.57
C ALA A 166 6.56 -20.19 -1.64
N GLN A 167 6.82 -20.75 -2.82
CA GLN A 167 6.97 -22.19 -3.04
C GLN A 167 8.22 -22.75 -2.34
N ALA A 168 9.37 -22.07 -2.45
CA ALA A 168 10.59 -22.44 -1.73
C ALA A 168 10.43 -22.37 -0.19
N ALA A 169 9.61 -21.45 0.30
CA ALA A 169 9.28 -21.33 1.72
C ALA A 169 8.32 -22.41 2.23
N GLY A 170 7.81 -23.31 1.36
CA GLY A 170 6.81 -24.31 1.71
C GLY A 170 5.43 -23.73 2.03
N LYS A 171 5.19 -22.46 1.66
CA LYS A 171 3.93 -21.75 1.93
C LYS A 171 2.90 -21.90 0.80
N ALA A 172 3.32 -22.47 -0.33
CA ALA A 172 2.45 -22.73 -1.48
C ALA A 172 1.76 -24.10 -1.43
N GLN A 173 2.07 -24.95 -0.44
CA GLN A 173 1.56 -26.32 -0.36
C GLN A 173 0.52 -26.52 0.72
N LEU A 174 -0.37 -27.47 0.45
CA LEU A 174 -1.41 -27.89 1.35
C LEU A 174 -0.84 -28.88 2.36
N GLN A 175 -1.04 -28.61 3.65
CA GLN A 175 -0.68 -29.51 4.74
C GLN A 175 -1.68 -30.67 4.80
N SER A 176 -1.20 -31.90 4.89
CA SER A 176 -2.04 -33.03 5.30
C SER A 176 -2.31 -32.95 6.80
N GLY A 177 -3.54 -33.22 7.21
CA GLY A 177 -3.85 -33.35 8.63
C GLY A 177 -3.12 -34.54 9.27
N ASP A 178 -2.91 -34.48 10.58
CA ASP A 178 -2.19 -35.51 11.34
C ASP A 178 -3.09 -36.68 11.78
N GLY A 179 -4.33 -36.74 11.27
CA GLY A 179 -5.31 -37.76 11.63
C GLY A 179 -6.13 -37.44 12.87
N THR A 180 -5.77 -36.44 13.66
CA THR A 180 -6.58 -35.96 14.79
C THR A 180 -7.65 -34.97 14.32
N THR A 181 -8.77 -34.88 15.03
CA THR A 181 -9.83 -33.90 14.70
C THR A 181 -9.31 -32.46 14.70
N MET A 182 -8.44 -32.14 15.67
CA MET A 182 -7.83 -30.81 15.78
C MET A 182 -6.80 -30.55 14.67
N GLY A 183 -5.90 -31.50 14.38
CA GLY A 183 -4.90 -31.35 13.34
C GLY A 183 -5.49 -31.35 11.93
N ASN A 184 -6.55 -32.13 11.67
CA ASN A 184 -7.31 -32.09 10.42
C ASN A 184 -8.04 -30.75 10.23
N ALA A 185 -8.63 -30.20 11.29
CA ALA A 185 -9.28 -28.89 11.26
C ALA A 185 -8.27 -27.76 11.02
N LEU A 186 -7.13 -27.78 11.71
CA LEU A 186 -6.04 -26.82 11.53
C LEU A 186 -5.44 -26.89 10.13
N ALA A 187 -5.20 -28.10 9.61
CA ALA A 187 -4.73 -28.31 8.24
C ALA A 187 -5.74 -27.77 7.21
N THR A 188 -7.03 -28.02 7.40
CA THR A 188 -8.08 -27.51 6.50
C THR A 188 -8.13 -25.98 6.50
N ALA A 189 -8.06 -25.35 7.67
CA ALA A 189 -8.02 -23.89 7.79
C ALA A 189 -6.76 -23.28 7.16
N SER A 190 -5.59 -23.88 7.45
CA SER A 190 -4.29 -23.51 6.86
C SER A 190 -4.31 -23.61 5.33
N ASN A 191 -4.87 -24.71 4.81
CA ASN A 191 -5.00 -24.97 3.37
C ASN A 191 -5.96 -24.01 2.68
N GLY A 192 -7.09 -23.71 3.32
CA GLY A 192 -8.03 -22.69 2.84
C GLY A 192 -7.35 -21.32 2.73
N LEU A 193 -6.60 -20.93 3.75
CA LEU A 193 -5.85 -19.68 3.76
C LEU A 193 -4.74 -19.66 2.69
N SER A 194 -4.01 -20.75 2.51
CA SER A 194 -2.97 -20.88 1.48
C SER A 194 -3.55 -20.78 0.06
N LYS A 195 -4.65 -21.48 -0.23
CA LYS A 195 -5.35 -21.38 -1.54
C LYS A 195 -5.85 -19.95 -1.79
N LEU A 196 -6.45 -19.33 -0.78
CA LEU A 196 -6.92 -17.95 -0.87
C LEU A 196 -5.74 -16.99 -1.10
N SER A 197 -4.64 -17.14 -0.37
CA SER A 197 -3.43 -16.34 -0.53
C SER A 197 -2.79 -16.52 -1.91
N LEU A 198 -2.80 -17.72 -2.49
CA LEU A 198 -2.28 -17.99 -3.83
C LEU A 198 -3.17 -17.36 -4.91
N ALA A 199 -4.49 -17.55 -4.83
CA ALA A 199 -5.43 -16.90 -5.73
C ALA A 199 -5.30 -15.38 -5.66
N TRP A 200 -5.10 -14.86 -4.46
CA TRP A 200 -4.92 -13.44 -4.21
C TRP A 200 -3.60 -12.89 -4.74
N GLY A 201 -2.50 -13.62 -4.52
CA GLY A 201 -1.18 -13.29 -5.06
C GLY A 201 -1.21 -13.17 -6.58
N LYS A 202 -2.01 -13.99 -7.29
CA LYS A 202 -2.22 -13.86 -8.73
C LYS A 202 -2.92 -12.56 -9.12
N VAL A 203 -3.99 -12.16 -8.43
CA VAL A 203 -4.70 -10.90 -8.71
C VAL A 203 -3.80 -9.68 -8.51
N PHE A 204 -3.06 -9.65 -7.39
CA PHE A 204 -2.06 -8.61 -7.15
C PHE A 204 -0.92 -8.64 -8.16
N GLY A 205 -0.52 -9.84 -8.59
CA GLY A 205 0.50 -10.01 -9.61
C GLY A 205 0.10 -9.40 -10.94
N VAL A 206 -1.14 -9.64 -11.38
CA VAL A 206 -1.71 -9.03 -12.59
C VAL A 206 -1.81 -7.51 -12.45
N ALA A 207 -2.26 -6.99 -11.29
CA ALA A 207 -2.35 -5.54 -11.07
C ALA A 207 -0.97 -4.86 -11.11
N GLU A 208 0.05 -5.46 -10.48
CA GLU A 208 1.41 -4.95 -10.52
C GLU A 208 2.01 -5.03 -11.92
N GLN A 209 1.82 -6.15 -12.63
CA GLN A 209 2.30 -6.33 -14.00
C GLN A 209 1.64 -5.33 -14.95
N PHE A 210 0.31 -5.15 -14.83
CA PHE A 210 -0.44 -4.12 -15.55
C PHE A 210 0.14 -2.72 -15.31
N ASN A 211 0.40 -2.36 -14.06
CA ASN A 211 0.94 -1.04 -13.71
C ASN A 211 2.34 -0.79 -14.28
N ARG A 212 3.23 -1.78 -14.11
CA ARG A 212 4.62 -1.70 -14.58
C ARG A 212 4.69 -1.73 -16.11
N ARG A 213 3.92 -2.60 -16.78
CA ARG A 213 3.82 -2.63 -18.25
C ARG A 213 3.24 -1.34 -18.81
N THR A 214 2.14 -0.83 -18.22
CA THR A 214 1.56 0.46 -18.62
C THR A 214 2.58 1.59 -18.52
N THR A 215 3.30 1.65 -17.39
CA THR A 215 4.34 2.65 -17.16
C THR A 215 5.50 2.49 -18.14
N PHE A 216 5.99 1.27 -18.35
CA PHE A 216 7.10 0.99 -19.26
C PHE A 216 6.77 1.40 -20.69
N ILE A 217 5.60 0.98 -21.21
CA ILE A 217 5.15 1.29 -22.57
C ILE A 217 4.99 2.81 -22.75
N ALA A 218 4.33 3.48 -21.80
CA ALA A 218 4.14 4.92 -21.87
C ALA A 218 5.48 5.67 -21.83
N ALA A 219 6.36 5.31 -20.89
CA ALA A 219 7.67 5.94 -20.73
C ALA A 219 8.60 5.69 -21.91
N TYR A 220 8.61 4.49 -22.48
CA TYR A 220 9.40 4.17 -23.67
C TYR A 220 8.96 5.04 -24.85
N ARG A 221 7.64 5.14 -25.09
CA ARG A 221 7.10 5.97 -26.18
C ARG A 221 7.39 7.46 -25.96
N THR A 222 7.27 7.94 -24.72
CA THR A 222 7.69 9.30 -24.36
C THR A 222 9.18 9.52 -24.63
N ALA A 223 10.05 8.57 -24.28
CA ALA A 223 11.48 8.67 -24.50
C ALA A 223 11.85 8.69 -26.00
N VAL A 224 11.21 7.85 -26.81
CA VAL A 224 11.35 7.87 -28.28
C VAL A 224 10.93 9.23 -28.83
N GLU A 225 9.80 9.77 -28.41
CA GLU A 225 9.30 11.08 -28.86
C GLU A 225 10.23 12.24 -28.48
N GLN A 226 10.90 12.13 -27.33
CA GLN A 226 11.91 13.11 -26.88
C GLN A 226 13.29 12.89 -27.49
N GLY A 227 13.47 11.93 -28.40
CA GLY A 227 14.76 11.64 -29.03
C GLY A 227 15.80 11.09 -28.07
N ASN A 228 15.37 10.40 -27.00
CA ASN A 228 16.29 9.78 -26.04
C ASN A 228 17.09 8.64 -26.72
N ALA A 229 18.41 8.65 -26.55
CA ALA A 229 19.30 7.65 -27.13
C ALA A 229 19.07 6.23 -26.59
N ASN A 230 18.53 6.09 -25.38
CA ASN A 230 18.19 4.81 -24.78
C ASN A 230 16.77 4.83 -24.16
N PRO A 231 15.73 4.64 -24.98
CA PRO A 231 14.33 4.63 -24.51
C PRO A 231 14.03 3.52 -23.51
N ALA A 232 14.69 2.36 -23.60
CA ALA A 232 14.53 1.26 -22.67
C ALA A 232 14.99 1.66 -21.26
N ALA A 233 16.22 2.18 -21.12
CA ALA A 233 16.74 2.62 -19.83
C ALA A 233 15.89 3.75 -19.21
N PHE A 234 15.33 4.65 -20.03
CA PHE A 234 14.38 5.66 -19.56
C PHE A 234 13.10 5.01 -19.00
N ALA A 235 12.55 4.01 -19.70
CA ALA A 235 11.36 3.29 -19.27
C ALA A 235 11.59 2.50 -17.99
N GLU A 236 12.72 1.80 -17.87
CA GLU A 236 13.15 1.10 -16.66
C GLU A 236 13.25 2.07 -15.46
N LYS A 237 13.88 3.22 -15.67
CA LYS A 237 13.97 4.28 -14.65
C LYS A 237 12.57 4.76 -14.25
N ALA A 238 11.69 5.05 -15.22
CA ALA A 238 10.33 5.49 -14.94
C ALA A 238 9.56 4.45 -14.10
N VAL A 239 9.66 3.16 -14.45
CA VAL A 239 9.07 2.07 -13.64
C VAL A 239 9.63 2.08 -12.21
N SER A 240 10.95 2.18 -12.05
CA SER A 240 11.58 2.18 -10.72
C SER A 240 11.17 3.38 -9.85
N GLU A 241 10.99 4.55 -10.46
CA GLU A 241 10.66 5.79 -9.74
C GLU A 241 9.17 5.91 -9.43
N THR A 242 8.28 5.43 -10.30
CA THR A 242 6.82 5.65 -10.15
C THR A 242 6.05 4.44 -9.64
N GLN A 243 6.56 3.23 -9.87
CA GLN A 243 6.02 2.00 -9.24
C GLN A 243 6.68 1.68 -7.91
N PHE A 244 7.71 2.45 -7.56
CA PHE A 244 8.50 2.38 -6.32
C PHE A 244 9.22 1.04 -6.12
N VAL A 245 10.30 1.10 -5.35
CA VAL A 245 11.12 -0.07 -5.02
C VAL A 245 10.86 -0.47 -3.57
N TYR A 246 10.23 -1.62 -3.36
CA TYR A 246 9.81 -2.09 -2.03
C TYR A 246 10.81 -3.05 -1.36
N ASN A 247 12.07 -3.06 -1.82
CA ASN A 247 13.09 -3.95 -1.29
C ASN A 247 13.83 -3.38 -0.06
N LYS A 248 14.65 -4.22 0.55
CA LYS A 248 15.47 -3.89 1.72
C LYS A 248 16.42 -2.71 1.49
N ALA A 249 16.91 -2.52 0.26
CA ALA A 249 17.83 -1.45 -0.08
C ALA A 249 17.18 -0.05 0.01
N ASN A 250 15.89 0.04 -0.28
CA ASN A 250 15.14 1.31 -0.27
C ASN A 250 14.58 1.69 1.13
N LYS A 251 15.02 1.04 2.21
CA LYS A 251 14.58 1.36 3.57
C LYS A 251 15.45 2.44 4.21
N PRO A 252 14.86 3.55 4.70
CA PRO A 252 15.63 4.57 5.42
C PRO A 252 16.18 4.01 6.73
N ARG A 253 17.27 4.59 7.24
CA ARG A 253 18.01 4.05 8.40
C ARG A 253 17.11 3.84 9.63
N TRP A 254 16.18 4.76 9.90
CA TRP A 254 15.26 4.68 11.04
C TRP A 254 14.21 3.58 10.90
N ALA A 255 13.90 3.16 9.67
CA ALA A 255 12.94 2.09 9.36
C ALA A 255 13.59 0.70 9.33
N ARG A 256 14.89 0.60 9.62
CA ARG A 256 15.61 -0.67 9.81
C ARG A 256 15.45 -1.12 11.26
N GLY A 257 15.42 -2.41 11.49
CA GLY A 257 15.11 -3.08 12.75
C GLY A 257 13.65 -3.53 12.88
N THR A 258 13.38 -4.37 13.88
CA THR A 258 12.05 -4.99 14.09
C THR A 258 10.93 -3.93 14.22
N ALA A 259 11.09 -2.92 15.08
CA ALA A 259 10.06 -1.90 15.31
C ALA A 259 9.91 -0.95 14.12
N GLY A 260 11.01 -0.37 13.63
CA GLY A 260 11.01 0.55 12.50
C GLY A 260 10.44 -0.06 11.22
N SER A 261 10.74 -1.34 10.95
CA SER A 261 10.22 -2.04 9.76
C SER A 261 8.72 -2.27 9.80
N ILE A 262 8.12 -2.45 10.98
CA ILE A 262 6.67 -2.59 11.15
C ILE A 262 5.98 -1.25 10.90
N LEU A 263 6.47 -0.16 11.51
CA LEU A 263 5.93 1.18 11.34
C LEU A 263 6.02 1.64 9.88
N PHE A 264 7.15 1.38 9.22
CA PHE A 264 7.37 1.80 7.85
C PHE A 264 6.52 1.04 6.83
N THR A 265 6.08 -0.19 7.13
CA THR A 265 5.28 -1.02 6.20
C THR A 265 4.04 -0.27 5.68
N PHE A 266 3.41 0.56 6.52
CA PHE A 266 2.21 1.33 6.15
C PHE A 266 2.50 2.77 5.70
N LYS A 267 3.75 3.24 5.83
CA LYS A 267 4.18 4.58 5.40
C LYS A 267 5.01 4.55 4.12
N GLN A 268 5.40 3.36 3.64
CA GLN A 268 6.33 3.21 2.54
C GLN A 268 5.83 3.86 1.24
N TYR A 269 4.55 3.73 0.91
CA TYR A 269 3.96 4.42 -0.25
C TYR A 269 4.06 5.94 -0.11
N SER A 270 3.60 6.48 1.02
CA SER A 270 3.58 7.94 1.25
C SER A 270 4.96 8.56 1.24
N VAL A 271 5.94 7.90 1.87
CA VAL A 271 7.33 8.38 1.89
C VAL A 271 7.94 8.37 0.48
N ASN A 272 7.77 7.27 -0.27
CA ASN A 272 8.28 7.21 -1.64
C ASN A 272 7.58 8.22 -2.56
N TYR A 273 6.28 8.44 -2.38
CA TYR A 273 5.53 9.43 -3.15
C TYR A 273 6.02 10.85 -2.89
N LEU A 274 6.21 11.23 -1.63
CA LEU A 274 6.77 12.53 -1.27
C LEU A 274 8.20 12.70 -1.78
N GLU A 275 9.02 11.64 -1.72
CA GLU A 275 10.37 11.66 -2.28
C GLU A 275 10.34 11.86 -3.81
N LEU A 276 9.41 11.22 -4.51
CA LEU A 276 9.22 11.44 -5.95
C LEU A 276 8.80 12.89 -6.23
N VAL A 277 7.81 13.42 -5.51
CA VAL A 277 7.37 14.82 -5.65
C VAL A 277 8.53 15.78 -5.40
N ALA A 278 9.33 15.55 -4.35
CA ALA A 278 10.51 16.35 -4.04
C ALA A 278 11.57 16.26 -5.14
N ARG A 279 11.84 15.05 -5.67
CA ARG A 279 12.77 14.83 -6.79
C ARG A 279 12.33 15.55 -8.05
N MET A 280 11.04 15.50 -8.41
CA MET A 280 10.49 16.27 -9.54
C MET A 280 10.62 17.78 -9.31
N ALA A 281 10.22 18.28 -8.13
CA ALA A 281 10.30 19.70 -7.79
C ALA A 281 11.74 20.25 -7.78
N THR A 282 12.72 19.36 -7.59
CA THR A 282 14.15 19.70 -7.54
C THR A 282 14.96 19.20 -8.74
N ALA A 283 14.31 18.69 -9.78
CA ALA A 283 14.96 18.24 -11.01
C ALA A 283 15.66 19.40 -11.74
N GLY A 284 16.80 19.15 -12.39
CA GLY A 284 17.58 20.19 -13.08
C GLY A 284 18.15 21.30 -12.19
N LYS A 285 18.90 22.24 -12.79
CA LYS A 285 19.45 23.40 -12.08
C LYS A 285 18.34 24.42 -11.75
N PRO A 286 18.42 25.17 -10.63
CA PRO A 286 17.50 26.27 -10.36
C PRO A 286 17.36 27.21 -11.57
N GLY A 287 16.12 27.52 -11.97
CA GLY A 287 15.82 28.37 -13.12
C GLY A 287 15.83 27.68 -14.50
N SER A 288 16.30 26.44 -14.61
CA SER A 288 16.32 25.72 -15.90
C SER A 288 14.93 25.32 -16.38
N PRO A 289 14.72 25.11 -17.70
CA PRO A 289 13.46 24.57 -18.23
C PRO A 289 13.08 23.21 -17.61
N GLU A 290 14.08 22.36 -17.34
CA GLU A 290 13.90 21.08 -16.64
C GLU A 290 13.32 21.29 -15.24
N ARG A 291 13.88 22.25 -14.46
CA ARG A 291 13.36 22.59 -13.13
C ARG A 291 11.92 23.08 -13.17
N GLN A 292 11.58 23.92 -14.15
CA GLN A 292 10.22 24.41 -14.30
C GLN A 292 9.25 23.29 -14.67
N ALA A 293 9.64 22.39 -15.58
CA ALA A 293 8.84 21.24 -15.95
C ALA A 293 8.63 20.28 -14.76
N GLY A 294 9.69 20.02 -14.00
CA GLY A 294 9.65 19.22 -12.77
C GLY A 294 8.76 19.81 -11.67
N GLN A 295 8.83 21.11 -11.45
CA GLN A 295 7.94 21.81 -10.51
C GLN A 295 6.47 21.74 -10.93
N LYS A 296 6.18 21.92 -12.23
CA LYS A 296 4.81 21.76 -12.77
C LYS A 296 4.31 20.32 -12.60
N ALA A 297 5.15 19.33 -12.82
CA ALA A 297 4.84 17.92 -12.60
C ALA A 297 4.60 17.58 -11.13
N ALA A 298 5.41 18.13 -10.22
CA ALA A 298 5.22 17.99 -8.78
C ALA A 298 3.89 18.61 -8.32
N LEU A 299 3.57 19.81 -8.81
CA LEU A 299 2.28 20.45 -8.53
C LEU A 299 1.12 19.63 -9.11
N LEU A 300 1.28 19.09 -10.33
CA LEU A 300 0.30 18.22 -10.95
C LEU A 300 0.08 16.93 -10.15
N ALA A 301 1.15 16.34 -9.59
CA ALA A 301 1.04 15.15 -8.74
C ALA A 301 0.18 15.45 -7.50
N ILE A 302 0.47 16.55 -6.80
CA ILE A 302 -0.33 17.00 -5.65
C ILE A 302 -1.78 17.33 -6.06
N ALA A 303 -1.98 17.96 -7.22
CA ALA A 303 -3.32 18.26 -7.72
C ALA A 303 -4.11 16.99 -8.05
N ILE A 304 -3.49 15.98 -8.67
CA ILE A 304 -4.12 14.68 -8.91
C ILE A 304 -4.45 13.99 -7.58
N LEU A 305 -3.54 14.02 -6.61
CA LEU A 305 -3.79 13.47 -5.28
C LEU A 305 -4.96 14.17 -4.59
N PHE A 306 -5.01 15.51 -4.66
CA PHE A 306 -6.14 16.30 -4.16
C PHE A 306 -7.45 15.93 -4.85
N MET A 307 -7.46 15.82 -6.19
CA MET A 307 -8.68 15.42 -6.91
C MET A 307 -9.15 14.02 -6.49
N MET A 308 -8.22 13.09 -6.30
CA MET A 308 -8.55 11.69 -6.00
C MET A 308 -8.93 11.46 -4.54
N ALA A 309 -8.23 12.10 -3.60
CA ALA A 309 -8.36 11.85 -2.17
C ALA A 309 -8.95 13.01 -1.36
N GLY A 310 -9.11 14.19 -1.98
CA GLY A 310 -9.59 15.41 -1.32
C GLY A 310 -8.51 16.12 -0.49
N ALA A 311 -8.91 17.23 0.14
CA ALA A 311 -8.07 18.03 1.03
C ALA A 311 -7.55 17.21 2.21
N ASP A 312 -8.40 16.36 2.80
CA ASP A 312 -8.02 15.50 3.92
C ASP A 312 -7.06 14.37 3.49
N GLY A 313 -7.03 14.06 2.19
CA GLY A 313 -6.11 13.10 1.61
C GLY A 313 -4.72 13.66 1.31
N LEU A 314 -4.49 14.97 1.46
CA LEU A 314 -3.20 15.58 1.20
C LEU A 314 -2.16 15.24 2.29
N PRO A 315 -0.87 15.13 1.93
CA PRO A 315 0.21 14.93 2.90
C PRO A 315 0.14 15.96 4.03
N PHE A 316 0.17 15.48 5.27
CA PHE A 316 0.15 16.28 6.51
C PHE A 316 -1.14 17.05 6.79
N ALA A 317 -2.20 16.90 5.99
CA ALA A 317 -3.43 17.64 6.19
C ALA A 317 -4.08 17.33 7.55
N GLU A 318 -4.21 16.04 7.90
CA GLU A 318 -4.76 15.63 9.19
C GLU A 318 -3.78 15.94 10.33
N ASP A 319 -2.47 15.82 10.11
CA ASP A 319 -1.45 16.16 11.11
C ASP A 319 -1.55 17.63 11.55
N ILE A 320 -1.73 18.54 10.59
CA ILE A 320 -1.89 19.98 10.87
C ILE A 320 -3.22 20.26 11.55
N GLN A 321 -4.32 19.66 11.07
CA GLN A 321 -5.64 19.80 11.68
C GLN A 321 -5.61 19.34 13.14
N ASP A 322 -4.97 18.20 13.43
CA ASP A 322 -4.90 17.64 14.78
C ASP A 322 -4.10 18.53 15.75
N VAL A 323 -2.98 19.12 15.28
CA VAL A 323 -2.20 20.08 16.07
C VAL A 323 -2.98 21.36 16.32
N LEU A 324 -3.66 21.91 15.31
CA LEU A 324 -4.48 23.11 15.44
C LEU A 324 -5.64 22.89 16.41
N ASP A 325 -6.35 21.77 16.28
CA ASP A 325 -7.41 21.38 17.21
C ASP A 325 -6.88 21.27 18.65
N GLY A 326 -5.71 20.67 18.84
CA GLY A 326 -5.05 20.59 20.15
C GLY A 326 -4.70 21.95 20.75
N ILE A 327 -4.22 22.90 19.94
CA ILE A 327 -3.94 24.29 20.36
C ILE A 327 -5.25 24.99 20.74
N MET A 328 -6.27 24.92 19.89
CA MET A 328 -7.55 25.59 20.10
C MET A 328 -8.26 25.06 21.36
N GLN A 329 -8.22 23.75 21.59
CA GLN A 329 -8.76 23.13 22.81
C GLN A 329 -8.04 23.60 24.07
N ARG A 330 -6.70 23.77 24.03
CA ARG A 330 -5.93 24.33 25.16
C ARG A 330 -6.25 25.80 25.43
N LEU A 331 -6.66 26.54 24.42
CA LEU A 331 -7.13 27.92 24.52
C LEU A 331 -8.61 28.03 24.94
N GLY A 332 -9.28 26.91 25.24
CA GLY A 332 -10.68 26.87 25.69
C GLY A 332 -11.71 26.88 24.56
N TYR A 333 -11.29 26.82 23.29
CA TYR A 333 -12.20 26.74 22.15
C TYR A 333 -12.51 25.28 21.81
N ASN A 334 -13.79 24.91 21.83
CA ASN A 334 -14.24 23.58 21.41
C ASN A 334 -14.55 23.56 19.90
N ILE A 335 -13.52 23.73 19.08
CA ILE A 335 -13.65 23.79 17.61
C ILE A 335 -12.98 22.56 17.00
N SER A 336 -13.68 21.92 16.05
CA SER A 336 -13.10 20.98 15.10
C SER A 336 -12.73 21.74 13.82
N THR A 337 -11.44 21.90 13.55
CA THR A 337 -10.93 22.60 12.36
C THR A 337 -11.49 21.97 11.08
N LYS A 338 -11.57 20.64 11.06
CA LYS A 338 -12.17 19.87 9.95
C LYS A 338 -13.64 20.24 9.72
N GLN A 339 -14.42 20.38 10.80
CA GLN A 339 -15.83 20.75 10.72
C GLN A 339 -16.02 22.20 10.27
N ALA A 340 -15.18 23.11 10.77
CA ALA A 340 -15.19 24.52 10.40
C ALA A 340 -14.91 24.69 8.90
N VAL A 341 -13.87 24.00 8.39
CA VAL A 341 -13.53 24.00 6.95
C VAL A 341 -14.66 23.38 6.13
N LYS A 342 -15.20 22.23 6.52
CA LYS A 342 -16.31 21.57 5.81
C LYS A 342 -17.55 22.47 5.76
N SER A 343 -17.89 23.14 6.86
CA SER A 343 -19.06 24.03 6.95
C SER A 343 -18.86 25.29 6.11
N PHE A 344 -17.66 25.88 6.15
CA PHE A 344 -17.30 27.01 5.29
C PHE A 344 -17.41 26.64 3.81
N LEU A 345 -16.85 25.50 3.41
CA LEU A 345 -16.93 25.02 2.04
C LEU A 345 -18.37 24.71 1.63
N ALA A 346 -19.19 24.15 2.53
CA ALA A 346 -20.59 23.86 2.25
C ALA A 346 -21.41 25.14 2.03
N ASN A 347 -21.10 26.20 2.77
CA ASN A 347 -21.75 27.50 2.61
C ASN A 347 -21.37 28.18 1.28
N GLN A 348 -20.12 28.06 0.84
CA GLN A 348 -19.62 28.74 -0.36
C GLN A 348 -19.86 27.94 -1.65
N LEU A 349 -19.77 26.61 -1.60
CA LEU A 349 -19.75 25.72 -2.77
C LEU A 349 -20.93 24.74 -2.80
N GLY A 350 -21.80 24.76 -1.78
CA GLY A 350 -22.83 23.74 -1.58
C GLY A 350 -22.28 22.44 -0.99
N LYS A 351 -23.19 21.56 -0.53
CA LYS A 351 -22.84 20.28 0.12
C LYS A 351 -21.99 19.37 -0.77
N ASP A 352 -22.33 19.29 -2.06
CA ASP A 352 -21.61 18.43 -3.01
C ASP A 352 -20.23 19.00 -3.35
N GLY A 353 -20.10 20.33 -3.49
CA GLY A 353 -18.82 20.99 -3.68
C GLY A 353 -17.90 20.81 -2.47
N ALA A 354 -18.44 20.92 -1.25
CA ALA A 354 -17.70 20.64 -0.03
C ALA A 354 -17.29 19.17 0.09
N ALA A 355 -18.18 18.24 -0.28
CA ALA A 355 -17.88 16.82 -0.29
C ALA A 355 -16.75 16.48 -1.26
N PHE A 356 -16.75 17.06 -2.46
CA PHE A 356 -15.66 16.91 -3.43
C PHE A 356 -14.35 17.52 -2.93
N VAL A 357 -14.36 18.73 -2.37
CA VAL A 357 -13.13 19.36 -1.85
C VAL A 357 -12.55 18.54 -0.70
N MET A 358 -13.38 18.07 0.23
CA MET A 358 -12.91 17.33 1.40
C MET A 358 -12.50 15.89 1.06
N ASN A 359 -13.26 15.21 0.18
CA ASN A 359 -13.15 13.78 -0.07
C ASN A 359 -12.84 13.43 -1.54
N GLY A 360 -12.45 14.37 -2.40
CA GLY A 360 -12.09 14.10 -3.79
C GLY A 360 -13.20 13.43 -4.60
N VAL A 361 -12.81 12.53 -5.51
CA VAL A 361 -13.75 11.75 -6.36
C VAL A 361 -14.80 11.00 -5.53
N SER A 362 -14.49 10.57 -4.31
CA SER A 362 -15.44 9.89 -3.43
C SER A 362 -16.57 10.79 -2.93
N GLY A 363 -16.37 12.11 -2.99
CA GLY A 363 -17.38 13.12 -2.69
C GLY A 363 -18.26 13.51 -3.88
N VAL A 364 -17.99 12.99 -5.08
CA VAL A 364 -18.79 13.28 -6.29
C VAL A 364 -20.12 12.53 -6.23
N PRO A 365 -21.28 13.21 -6.41
CA PRO A 365 -22.57 12.54 -6.49
C PRO A 365 -22.60 11.44 -7.56
N GLY A 366 -23.18 10.29 -7.22
CA GLY A 366 -23.27 9.13 -8.10
C GLY A 366 -22.11 8.15 -8.02
N ILE A 367 -21.02 8.46 -7.31
CA ILE A 367 -19.97 7.49 -7.00
C ILE A 367 -20.38 6.67 -5.76
N PRO A 368 -20.59 5.34 -5.89
CA PRO A 368 -21.14 4.53 -4.79
C PRO A 368 -20.08 4.06 -3.77
N ILE A 369 -18.80 4.33 -4.02
CA ILE A 369 -17.66 3.80 -3.26
C ILE A 369 -16.80 4.91 -2.66
N ASP A 370 -16.22 4.65 -1.48
CA ASP A 370 -15.13 5.46 -0.92
C ASP A 370 -13.76 4.97 -1.43
N VAL A 371 -13.11 5.81 -2.23
CA VAL A 371 -11.75 5.63 -2.76
C VAL A 371 -10.74 6.49 -1.98
N SER A 372 -11.20 7.57 -1.37
CA SER A 372 -10.36 8.60 -0.75
C SER A 372 -9.72 8.11 0.53
N GLY A 373 -10.44 7.32 1.33
CA GLY A 373 -9.86 6.62 2.48
C GLY A 373 -8.74 5.63 2.13
N ARG A 374 -8.59 5.25 0.86
CA ARG A 374 -7.56 4.30 0.38
C ARG A 374 -6.39 4.99 -0.33
N LEU A 375 -6.60 6.20 -0.85
CA LEU A 375 -5.58 7.00 -1.55
C LEU A 375 -4.99 8.11 -0.68
N GLY A 376 -5.70 8.52 0.37
CA GLY A 376 -5.30 9.62 1.25
C GLY A 376 -4.02 9.37 2.03
N MET A 377 -3.28 10.45 2.24
CA MET A 377 -2.03 10.52 3.01
C MET A 377 -2.14 11.54 4.16
N GLY A 378 -3.34 11.75 4.70
CA GLY A 378 -3.66 12.81 5.66
C GLY A 378 -2.77 12.81 6.91
N ASN A 379 -2.67 11.66 7.58
CA ASN A 379 -1.84 11.45 8.75
C ASN A 379 -0.53 10.75 8.34
N LEU A 380 0.58 11.49 8.29
CA LEU A 380 1.92 11.00 8.02
C LEU A 380 2.77 10.86 9.28
N ILE A 381 2.51 11.67 10.30
CA ILE A 381 3.25 11.67 11.56
C ILE A 381 2.42 10.90 12.61
N PRO A 382 2.80 9.65 12.95
CA PRO A 382 2.05 8.88 13.93
C PRO A 382 1.95 9.61 15.28
N GLY A 383 0.76 9.60 15.89
CA GLY A 383 0.54 10.16 17.23
C GLY A 383 0.29 11.66 17.29
N THR A 384 0.13 12.37 16.16
CA THR A 384 -0.31 13.79 16.14
C THR A 384 -1.66 13.98 16.83
N GLY A 385 -2.53 12.98 16.80
CA GLY A 385 -3.78 12.95 17.56
C GLY A 385 -3.64 13.00 19.09
N LEU A 386 -2.45 12.75 19.66
CA LEU A 386 -2.15 12.96 21.09
C LEU A 386 -2.05 14.43 21.49
N ALA A 387 -1.92 15.35 20.52
CA ALA A 387 -1.93 16.78 20.78
C ALA A 387 -3.32 17.28 21.20
N GLN A 388 -4.38 16.56 20.80
CA GLN A 388 -5.78 16.85 21.15
C GLN A 388 -6.11 16.38 22.57
N LYS A 389 -6.96 17.11 23.29
CA LYS A 389 -7.52 16.70 24.58
C LYS A 389 -8.68 15.73 24.32
N LYS A 390 -8.54 14.45 24.72
CA LYS A 390 -9.55 13.39 24.52
C LYS A 390 -9.79 12.61 25.81
N VAL A 391 -10.98 12.02 25.92
CA VAL A 391 -11.35 11.15 27.06
C VAL A 391 -10.59 9.81 26.98
N ASP A 392 -10.27 9.36 25.77
CA ASP A 392 -9.56 8.11 25.52
C ASP A 392 -8.50 8.29 24.42
N HIS A 393 -7.24 8.01 24.76
CA HIS A 393 -6.09 8.05 23.86
C HIS A 393 -5.66 6.66 23.36
N THR A 394 -6.41 5.61 23.70
CA THR A 394 -6.09 4.21 23.32
C THR A 394 -5.93 4.05 21.81
N ARG A 395 -6.67 4.83 21.02
CA ARG A 395 -6.57 4.82 19.56
C ARG A 395 -5.31 5.55 19.05
N ASP A 396 -4.97 6.69 19.63
CA ASP A 396 -3.77 7.44 19.24
C ASP A 396 -2.48 6.66 19.63
N LEU A 397 -2.53 5.96 20.77
CA LEU A 397 -1.50 4.99 21.20
C LEU A 397 -1.43 3.76 20.29
N ALA A 398 -2.58 3.26 19.80
CA ALA A 398 -2.62 2.19 18.81
C ALA A 398 -2.07 2.65 17.45
N GLU A 399 -2.24 3.92 17.07
CA GLU A 399 -1.63 4.50 15.87
C GLU A 399 -0.10 4.59 15.98
N LEU A 400 0.44 4.85 17.17
CA LEU A 400 1.89 4.78 17.46
C LEU A 400 2.44 3.36 17.38
N ALA A 401 1.67 2.35 17.80
CA ALA A 401 2.02 0.93 17.62
C ALA A 401 1.74 0.44 16.18
N GLY A 402 1.09 1.26 15.36
CA GLY A 402 0.59 0.92 14.04
C GLY A 402 -0.46 -0.20 14.04
N PRO A 403 -0.77 -0.77 12.87
CA PRO A 403 -1.71 -1.88 12.73
C PRO A 403 -1.31 -3.15 13.52
N GLY A 404 -0.05 -3.23 13.99
CA GLY A 404 0.36 -4.24 14.96
C GLY A 404 -0.35 -4.12 16.31
N GLY A 405 -0.58 -2.90 16.82
CA GLY A 405 -1.31 -2.64 18.06
C GLY A 405 -2.79 -2.97 17.94
N ASP A 406 -3.44 -2.59 16.83
CA ASP A 406 -4.83 -2.95 16.55
C ASP A 406 -5.03 -4.46 16.42
N PHE A 407 -4.10 -5.18 15.76
CA PHE A 407 -4.16 -6.64 15.70
C PHE A 407 -4.03 -7.29 17.09
N VAL A 408 -3.12 -6.81 17.94
CA VAL A 408 -2.97 -7.29 19.32
C VAL A 408 -4.25 -7.04 20.13
N LYS A 409 -4.82 -5.84 20.03
CA LYS A 409 -6.11 -5.51 20.68
C LYS A 409 -7.23 -6.45 20.22
N ARG A 410 -7.32 -6.72 18.91
CA ARG A 410 -8.31 -7.66 18.36
C ARG A 410 -8.09 -9.09 18.81
N ALA A 411 -6.84 -9.54 18.98
CA ALA A 411 -6.53 -10.85 19.54
C ALA A 411 -7.00 -10.96 21.02
N PHE A 412 -6.80 -9.91 21.82
CA PHE A 412 -7.33 -9.87 23.18
C PHE A 412 -8.87 -9.88 23.20
N ASN A 413 -9.53 -9.04 22.40
CA ASN A 413 -10.99 -9.00 22.31
C ASN A 413 -11.58 -10.33 21.83
N ALA A 414 -10.93 -11.01 20.88
CA ALA A 414 -11.36 -12.33 20.43
C ALA A 414 -11.17 -13.40 21.51
N THR A 415 -10.11 -13.29 22.32
CA THR A 415 -9.91 -14.18 23.48
C THR A 415 -11.03 -13.98 24.50
N GLU A 416 -11.37 -12.73 24.82
CA GLU A 416 -12.50 -12.40 25.70
C GLU A 416 -13.84 -12.93 25.13
N GLN A 417 -14.12 -12.69 23.85
CA GLN A 417 -15.32 -13.19 23.17
C GLN A 417 -15.41 -14.72 23.22
N ALA A 418 -14.30 -15.42 23.00
CA ALA A 418 -14.23 -16.88 23.11
C ALA A 418 -14.46 -17.36 24.55
N LEU A 419 -13.89 -16.66 25.54
CA LEU A 419 -14.12 -16.95 26.96
C LEU A 419 -15.56 -16.70 27.39
N THR A 420 -16.25 -15.73 26.78
CA THR A 420 -17.68 -15.47 26.99
C THR A 420 -18.61 -16.40 26.19
N GLY A 421 -18.06 -17.37 25.44
CA GLY A 421 -18.82 -18.38 24.68
C GLY A 421 -19.21 -17.98 23.26
N ASP A 422 -18.87 -16.78 22.79
CA ASP A 422 -19.18 -16.29 21.44
C ASP A 422 -18.03 -16.56 20.46
N VAL A 423 -17.83 -17.86 20.17
CA VAL A 423 -16.72 -18.36 19.32
C VAL A 423 -16.81 -17.83 17.89
N VAL A 424 -18.02 -17.62 17.37
CA VAL A 424 -18.24 -17.10 16.01
C VAL A 424 -17.80 -15.65 15.91
N LYS A 425 -18.15 -14.82 16.90
CA LYS A 425 -17.71 -13.43 16.97
C LYS A 425 -16.21 -13.32 17.22
N ALA A 426 -15.65 -14.18 18.07
CA ALA A 426 -14.21 -14.27 18.29
C ALA A 426 -13.45 -14.56 16.99
N MET A 427 -13.90 -15.56 16.23
CA MET A 427 -13.32 -15.89 14.92
C MET A 427 -13.46 -14.73 13.93
N GLY A 428 -14.60 -14.05 13.90
CA GLY A 428 -14.80 -12.86 13.08
C GLY A 428 -13.83 -11.71 13.42
N THR A 429 -13.55 -11.50 14.70
CA THR A 429 -12.70 -10.39 15.20
C THR A 429 -11.24 -10.50 14.76
N ILE A 430 -10.67 -11.71 14.77
CA ILE A 430 -9.29 -11.95 14.30
C ILE A 430 -9.19 -12.23 12.80
N SER A 431 -10.32 -12.46 12.12
CA SER A 431 -10.30 -12.79 10.70
C SER A 431 -9.74 -11.66 9.82
N PRO A 432 -9.14 -12.00 8.66
CA PRO A 432 -8.71 -11.03 7.66
C PRO A 432 -9.84 -10.08 7.25
N VAL A 433 -9.48 -8.82 6.96
CA VAL A 433 -10.46 -7.78 6.59
C VAL A 433 -11.38 -8.22 5.44
N ALA A 434 -10.88 -9.02 4.50
CA ALA A 434 -11.69 -9.53 3.41
C ALA A 434 -12.74 -10.57 3.81
N SER A 435 -12.39 -11.49 4.71
CA SER A 435 -13.36 -12.42 5.27
C SER A 435 -14.45 -11.66 6.01
N ARG A 436 -14.06 -10.64 6.78
CA ARG A 436 -15.02 -9.73 7.43
C ARG A 436 -15.90 -9.01 6.41
N ASN A 437 -15.32 -8.49 5.34
CA ASN A 437 -16.05 -7.82 4.27
C ASN A 437 -17.03 -8.75 3.54
N ALA A 438 -16.65 -10.01 3.28
CA ALA A 438 -17.51 -11.02 2.67
C ALA A 438 -18.67 -11.42 3.61
N ILE A 439 -18.37 -11.69 4.89
CA ILE A 439 -19.40 -11.95 5.91
C ILE A 439 -20.35 -10.75 6.00
N LYS A 440 -19.80 -9.53 5.98
CA LYS A 440 -20.60 -8.31 6.05
C LYS A 440 -21.48 -8.12 4.82
N ALA A 441 -21.00 -8.48 3.63
CA ALA A 441 -21.78 -8.46 2.41
C ALA A 441 -22.95 -9.45 2.44
N ILE A 442 -22.74 -10.65 3.00
CA ILE A 442 -23.81 -11.64 3.18
C ILE A 442 -24.86 -11.11 4.17
N ASP A 443 -24.43 -10.57 5.31
CA ASP A 443 -25.30 -9.92 6.30
C ASP A 443 -26.13 -8.78 5.68
N MET A 444 -25.48 -7.89 4.90
CA MET A 444 -26.16 -6.80 4.19
C MET A 444 -27.15 -7.31 3.14
N THR A 445 -26.82 -8.38 2.42
CA THR A 445 -27.70 -8.98 1.40
C THR A 445 -28.93 -9.63 2.04
N GLY A 446 -28.74 -10.35 3.15
CA GLY A 446 -29.83 -11.02 3.86
C GLY A 446 -30.73 -10.08 4.64
N THR A 447 -30.19 -8.99 5.19
CA THR A 447 -30.94 -8.07 6.06
C THR A 447 -31.37 -6.77 5.39
N GLY A 448 -30.80 -6.43 4.22
CA GLY A 448 -31.00 -5.13 3.57
C GLY A 448 -30.39 -3.95 4.34
N MET A 449 -29.50 -4.20 5.30
CA MET A 449 -28.98 -3.17 6.21
C MET A 449 -27.50 -3.35 6.53
N TYR A 450 -26.79 -2.24 6.71
CA TYR A 450 -25.49 -2.23 7.38
C TYR A 450 -25.69 -2.19 8.90
N ARG A 451 -25.09 -3.13 9.61
CA ARG A 451 -25.06 -3.18 11.08
C ARG A 451 -23.67 -2.91 11.65
N ASP A 452 -23.56 -2.38 12.86
CA ASP A 452 -22.27 -2.25 13.54
C ASP A 452 -21.78 -3.60 14.14
N ASP A 453 -20.60 -3.61 14.77
CA ASP A 453 -20.04 -4.81 15.43
C ASP A 453 -20.86 -5.26 16.66
N GLY A 454 -21.79 -4.42 17.14
CA GLY A 454 -22.77 -4.73 18.18
C GLY A 454 -24.11 -5.24 17.64
N GLY A 455 -24.25 -5.39 16.32
CA GLY A 455 -25.48 -5.85 15.66
C GLY A 455 -26.55 -4.77 15.48
N ARG A 456 -26.27 -3.51 15.83
CA ARG A 456 -27.23 -2.40 15.72
C ARG A 456 -27.29 -1.90 14.28
N LYS A 457 -28.49 -1.54 13.80
CA LYS A 457 -28.69 -0.94 12.47
C LYS A 457 -27.97 0.42 12.42
N VAL A 458 -27.17 0.61 11.38
CA VAL A 458 -26.54 1.90 11.05
C VAL A 458 -27.32 2.58 9.93
N ILE A 459 -27.52 1.89 8.80
CA ILE A 459 -28.26 2.39 7.64
C ILE A 459 -28.80 1.22 6.80
N GLU A 460 -29.83 1.46 6.01
CA GLU A 460 -30.27 0.54 4.96
C GLU A 460 -29.27 0.49 3.81
N THR A 461 -29.20 -0.66 3.13
CA THR A 461 -28.22 -0.91 2.07
C THR A 461 -28.82 -1.66 0.92
N THR A 462 -28.34 -1.37 -0.28
CA THR A 462 -28.71 -2.06 -1.52
C THR A 462 -27.86 -3.31 -1.78
N GLY A 463 -28.32 -4.19 -2.67
CA GLY A 463 -27.53 -5.33 -3.14
C GLY A 463 -26.20 -4.91 -3.79
N THR A 464 -26.17 -3.77 -4.48
CA THR A 464 -24.94 -3.19 -5.03
C THR A 464 -23.96 -2.79 -3.93
N GLU A 465 -24.42 -2.13 -2.87
CA GLU A 465 -23.57 -1.76 -1.74
C GLU A 465 -23.06 -2.99 -0.98
N ALA A 466 -23.89 -4.04 -0.85
CA ALA A 466 -23.47 -5.33 -0.29
C ALA A 466 -22.36 -5.97 -1.13
N PHE A 467 -22.53 -6.01 -2.46
CA PHE A 467 -21.49 -6.49 -3.38
C PHE A 467 -20.19 -5.69 -3.28
N LEU A 468 -20.29 -4.36 -3.31
CA LEU A 468 -19.15 -3.44 -3.15
C LEU A 468 -18.42 -3.70 -1.83
N LYS A 469 -19.16 -3.91 -0.75
CA LYS A 469 -18.60 -4.31 0.55
C LYS A 469 -17.86 -5.62 0.47
N GLY A 470 -18.43 -6.62 -0.22
CA GLY A 470 -17.84 -7.95 -0.38
C GLY A 470 -16.50 -7.94 -1.10
N ILE A 471 -16.38 -7.16 -2.18
CA ILE A 471 -15.11 -6.98 -2.90
C ILE A 471 -14.13 -6.03 -2.19
N GLY A 472 -14.60 -5.42 -1.09
CA GLY A 472 -13.81 -4.69 -0.11
C GLY A 472 -13.92 -3.17 -0.17
N PHE A 473 -14.71 -2.58 -1.07
CA PHE A 473 -14.99 -1.15 -1.02
C PHE A 473 -15.90 -0.83 0.17
N GLN A 474 -15.73 0.35 0.75
CA GLN A 474 -16.69 0.85 1.72
C GLN A 474 -17.79 1.59 0.93
N PRO A 475 -19.08 1.22 1.08
CA PRO A 475 -20.17 1.98 0.47
C PRO A 475 -20.18 3.43 0.98
N ARG A 476 -20.36 4.39 0.07
CA ARG A 476 -20.29 5.83 0.38
C ARG A 476 -21.29 6.23 1.47
N ASN A 477 -22.54 5.82 1.34
CA ASN A 477 -23.61 6.17 2.29
C ASN A 477 -23.29 5.65 3.71
N VAL A 478 -22.73 4.44 3.80
CA VAL A 478 -22.30 3.89 5.09
C VAL A 478 -21.13 4.69 5.67
N LYS A 479 -20.16 5.10 4.83
CA LYS A 479 -19.02 5.92 5.25
C LYS A 479 -19.46 7.27 5.79
N GLU A 480 -20.41 7.94 5.12
CA GLU A 480 -20.95 9.23 5.54
C GLU A 480 -21.61 9.16 6.92
N VAL A 481 -22.45 8.15 7.16
CA VAL A 481 -23.07 7.94 8.48
C VAL A 481 -22.02 7.62 9.56
N GLN A 482 -21.00 6.83 9.22
CA GLN A 482 -19.91 6.52 10.15
C GLN A 482 -19.08 7.75 10.51
N ASP A 483 -18.78 8.62 9.54
CA ASP A 483 -18.03 9.85 9.79
C ASP A 483 -18.85 10.84 10.64
N ALA A 484 -20.14 11.02 10.32
CA ALA A 484 -21.04 11.84 11.11
C ALA A 484 -21.16 11.33 12.55
N SER A 485 -21.30 10.01 12.73
CA SER A 485 -21.37 9.39 14.06
C SER A 485 -20.07 9.59 14.86
N ARG A 486 -18.91 9.46 14.21
CA ARG A 486 -17.59 9.72 14.85
C ARG A 486 -17.44 11.17 15.25
N GLU A 487 -17.92 12.10 14.43
CA GLU A 487 -17.88 13.52 14.72
C GLU A 487 -18.75 13.88 15.93
N VAL A 488 -19.97 13.33 16.01
CA VAL A 488 -20.86 13.49 17.18
C VAL A 488 -20.24 12.89 18.45
N GLN A 489 -19.60 11.72 18.35
CA GLN A 489 -18.91 11.13 19.51
C GLN A 489 -17.73 12.00 19.98
N ARG A 490 -16.96 12.58 19.05
CA ARG A 490 -15.88 13.51 19.38
C ARG A 490 -16.41 14.76 20.07
N SER A 491 -17.46 15.39 19.53
CA SER A 491 -18.04 16.59 20.13
C SER A 491 -18.64 16.32 21.51
N THR A 492 -19.28 15.16 21.70
CA THR A 492 -19.82 14.73 23.01
C THR A 492 -18.70 14.51 24.02
N ALA A 493 -17.63 13.81 23.63
CA ALA A 493 -16.47 13.59 24.50
C ALA A 493 -15.79 14.91 24.88
N GLN A 494 -15.71 15.87 23.95
CA GLN A 494 -15.19 17.21 24.21
C GLN A 494 -16.09 18.01 25.16
N TYR A 495 -17.41 17.91 25.01
CA TYR A 495 -18.35 18.55 25.93
C TYR A 495 -18.15 18.03 27.36
N ILE A 496 -18.04 16.71 27.54
CA ILE A 496 -17.79 16.07 28.84
C ILE A 496 -16.49 16.61 29.47
N LEU A 497 -15.43 16.78 28.69
CA LEU A 497 -14.13 17.30 29.14
C LEU A 497 -14.09 18.82 29.43
N ALA A 498 -15.09 19.56 28.95
CA ALA A 498 -15.25 20.99 29.21
C ALA A 498 -16.22 21.26 30.37
N SER A 499 -17.13 20.32 30.66
CA SER A 499 -18.10 20.38 31.75
C SER A 499 -17.59 19.79 33.08
N GLY A 500 -16.45 19.09 33.06
CA GLY A 500 -15.75 18.57 34.24
C GLY A 500 -14.42 19.27 34.42
#